data_AF-A0A1X7KUY3-F1
#
_entry.id   AF-A0A1X7KUY3-F1
#
_cell.length_a   1.000
_cell.length_b   1.000
_cell.length_c   1.000
_cell.angle_alpha   90.00
_cell.angle_beta   90.00
_cell.angle_gamma   90.00
#
_symmetry.space_group_name_H-M   'P 1'
#
loop_
_entity.id
_entity.type
_entity.pdbx_description
1 polymer ?
#
loop_
_entity_poly.entity_id
_entity_poly.type
_entity_poly.pdbx_seq_one_letter_code
_entity_poly.pdbx_strand_id
1 'polypeptide(L)'
;MGKKISKQGQNINNPEYRKHWENPESSRESNLINEDTTNIAKLGLEDNVTLDQINELAKEHFHTLKRYPSKKELYTVNLITDGYLETSFMISSLLKVCITALDAERTPNSVVPEPEQNIREVLGYVLNMMPYEEMEFLDKIRDILPDLETK
;
A
#
# COMPACT_ATOMS: atom_id res chain seq x y z
N MET A 1 34.95 -9.54 -35.09
CA MET A 1 34.68 -9.83 -33.66
C MET A 1 33.39 -9.13 -33.25
N GLY A 2 32.25 -9.84 -33.31
CA GLY A 2 30.94 -9.30 -32.93
C GLY A 2 30.61 -9.67 -31.49
N LYS A 3 30.36 -8.68 -30.62
CA LYS A 3 29.87 -8.90 -29.26
C LYS A 3 28.33 -8.98 -29.30
N LYS A 4 27.81 -10.15 -28.94
CA LYS A 4 26.39 -10.39 -28.68
C LYS A 4 25.96 -9.61 -27.44
N ILE A 5 24.93 -8.79 -27.57
CA ILE A 5 24.25 -8.15 -26.43
C ILE A 5 23.18 -9.14 -25.95
N SER A 6 23.31 -9.59 -24.71
CA SER A 6 22.36 -10.47 -24.03
C SER A 6 21.11 -9.66 -23.65
N LYS A 7 19.95 -10.05 -24.18
CA LYS A 7 18.65 -9.54 -23.74
C LYS A 7 18.18 -10.43 -22.58
N GLN A 8 18.24 -9.93 -21.35
CA GLN A 8 17.40 -10.45 -20.27
C GLN A 8 16.16 -9.55 -20.17
N GLY A 9 15.10 -9.96 -20.84
CA GLY A 9 13.76 -9.44 -20.59
C GLY A 9 13.28 -9.96 -19.24
N GLN A 10 12.78 -9.06 -18.39
CA GLN A 10 12.10 -9.44 -17.16
C GLN A 10 10.74 -10.04 -17.55
N ASN A 11 10.54 -11.30 -17.15
CA ASN A 11 9.34 -12.07 -17.38
C ASN A 11 8.23 -11.52 -16.46
N ILE A 12 7.27 -10.81 -17.07
CA ILE A 12 6.15 -10.12 -16.41
C ILE A 12 4.94 -11.01 -16.12
N ASN A 13 5.04 -12.33 -16.27
CA ASN A 13 3.96 -13.26 -15.96
C ASN A 13 4.31 -14.11 -14.73
N ASN A 14 4.16 -13.55 -13.52
CA ASN A 14 4.16 -14.36 -12.29
C ASN A 14 2.70 -14.60 -11.82
N PRO A 15 2.19 -15.85 -11.89
CA PRO A 15 0.80 -16.18 -11.55
C PRO A 15 0.49 -16.22 -10.03
N GLU A 16 1.45 -15.91 -9.16
CA GLU A 16 1.32 -15.95 -7.69
C GLU A 16 0.29 -14.98 -7.11
N TYR A 17 -0.12 -13.94 -7.83
CA TYR A 17 -1.09 -12.94 -7.32
C TYR A 17 -2.55 -13.32 -7.53
N ARG A 18 -2.83 -14.48 -8.14
CA ARG A 18 -4.15 -14.80 -8.72
C ARG A 18 -5.09 -15.62 -7.84
N LYS A 19 -4.76 -15.87 -6.58
CA LYS A 19 -5.62 -16.68 -5.70
C LYS A 19 -5.93 -15.93 -4.43
N HIS A 20 -7.18 -16.04 -3.99
CA HIS A 20 -7.72 -15.65 -2.68
C HIS A 20 -8.49 -14.31 -2.63
N TRP A 21 -9.59 -14.24 -3.39
CA TRP A 21 -10.76 -13.41 -3.06
C TRP A 21 -11.99 -14.28 -2.83
N GLU A 22 -11.92 -15.15 -1.83
CA GLU A 22 -13.10 -15.81 -1.27
C GLU A 22 -13.02 -15.68 0.25
N ASN A 23 -14.01 -15.02 0.84
CA ASN A 23 -14.28 -14.99 2.28
C ASN A 23 -15.37 -16.05 2.54
N PRO A 24 -15.36 -16.78 3.66
CA PRO A 24 -16.09 -16.27 4.83
C PRO A 24 -15.52 -16.62 6.22
N GLU A 25 -15.86 -15.76 7.18
CA GLU A 25 -16.13 -16.02 8.61
C GLU A 25 -14.95 -16.44 9.51
N SER A 26 -14.52 -15.59 10.44
CA SER A 26 -15.14 -15.36 11.76
C SER A 26 -15.45 -16.67 12.50
N SER A 27 -14.47 -17.16 13.26
CA SER A 27 -14.62 -17.80 14.59
C SER A 27 -13.33 -18.50 14.95
N ARG A 28 -12.67 -18.09 16.05
CA ARG A 28 -12.05 -19.02 16.99
C ARG A 28 -11.73 -18.31 18.30
N GLU A 29 -12.50 -18.76 19.28
CA GLU A 29 -12.53 -18.38 20.68
C GLU A 29 -11.16 -18.54 21.34
N SER A 30 -10.91 -17.60 22.25
CA SER A 30 -9.92 -17.67 23.31
C SER A 30 -10.27 -18.79 24.29
N ASN A 31 -9.29 -19.65 24.61
CA ASN A 31 -9.28 -20.38 25.88
C ASN A 31 -7.84 -20.69 26.25
N LEU A 32 -7.40 -20.14 27.39
CA LEU A 32 -6.60 -20.81 28.42
C LEU A 32 -6.44 -19.86 29.62
N ILE A 33 -7.20 -20.19 30.66
CA ILE A 33 -7.21 -19.70 32.04
C ILE A 33 -6.26 -20.65 32.82
N ASN A 34 -5.25 -20.17 33.56
CA ASN A 34 -5.12 -20.00 35.03
C ASN A 34 -3.64 -20.33 35.36
N GLU A 35 -2.95 -19.90 36.42
CA GLU A 35 -3.24 -19.60 37.82
C GLU A 35 -1.97 -18.88 38.36
N ASP A 36 -2.11 -17.76 39.06
CA ASP A 36 -1.80 -17.61 40.50
C ASP A 36 -0.59 -16.70 40.73
N THR A 37 -0.82 -15.51 41.29
CA THR A 37 -0.34 -15.19 42.65
C THR A 37 -0.82 -13.80 43.06
N THR A 38 -1.56 -13.83 44.15
CA THR A 38 -2.11 -12.76 44.95
C THR A 38 -1.02 -11.87 45.55
N ASN A 39 -1.35 -10.58 45.74
CA ASN A 39 -0.69 -9.58 46.59
C ASN A 39 0.50 -8.79 46.02
N ILE A 40 0.19 -7.74 45.26
CA ILE A 40 0.81 -6.43 45.51
C ILE A 40 -0.32 -5.46 45.88
N ALA A 41 -0.57 -5.34 47.18
CA ALA A 41 -1.41 -4.31 47.72
C ALA A 41 -0.72 -2.95 47.52
N LYS A 42 -1.31 -2.15 46.62
CA LYS A 42 -1.47 -0.69 46.75
C LYS A 42 -0.18 0.12 47.00
N LEU A 43 0.56 0.35 45.93
CA LEU A 43 1.56 1.43 45.81
C LEU A 43 1.23 2.21 44.54
N GLY A 44 0.95 3.51 44.69
CA GLY A 44 0.99 4.49 43.60
C GLY A 44 -0.17 4.44 42.60
N LEU A 45 -1.15 5.30 42.80
CA LEU A 45 -2.15 5.65 41.80
C LEU A 45 -1.47 6.55 40.75
N GLU A 46 -0.79 5.96 39.77
CA GLU A 46 -0.25 6.69 38.61
C GLU A 46 -0.56 5.90 37.33
N ASP A 47 -1.57 6.39 36.61
CA ASP A 47 -1.90 6.19 35.20
C ASP A 47 -2.00 4.75 34.68
N ASN A 48 -2.83 3.93 35.33
CA ASN A 48 -3.35 2.72 34.72
C ASN A 48 -4.42 3.07 33.65
N VAL A 49 -3.94 3.45 32.46
CA VAL A 49 -4.77 3.52 31.25
C VAL A 49 -5.46 2.18 31.09
N THR A 50 -6.79 2.16 31.22
CA THR A 50 -7.55 0.92 31.09
C THR A 50 -7.54 0.45 29.64
N LEU A 51 -7.65 -0.87 29.41
CA LEU A 51 -7.71 -1.42 28.05
C LEU A 51 -8.83 -0.76 27.22
N ASP A 52 -9.92 -0.37 27.89
CA ASP A 52 -11.02 0.38 27.28
C ASP A 52 -10.58 1.76 26.79
N GLN A 53 -9.79 2.51 27.57
CA GLN A 53 -9.24 3.80 27.14
C GLN A 53 -8.28 3.65 25.96
N ILE A 54 -7.45 2.60 25.95
CA ILE A 54 -6.57 2.30 24.80
C ILE A 54 -7.40 1.97 23.55
N ASN A 55 -8.48 1.21 23.72
CA ASN A 55 -9.35 0.83 22.60
C ASN A 55 -10.11 2.04 22.04
N GLU A 56 -10.59 2.94 22.89
CA GLU A 56 -11.21 4.18 22.45
C GLU A 56 -10.21 5.09 21.73
N LEU A 57 -8.98 5.25 22.25
CA LEU A 57 -7.92 5.98 21.56
C LEU A 57 -7.54 5.34 20.22
N ALA A 58 -7.51 4.00 20.15
CA ALA A 58 -7.23 3.29 18.91
C ALA A 58 -8.33 3.55 17.86
N LYS A 59 -9.61 3.55 18.25
CA LYS A 59 -10.72 3.91 17.36
C LYS A 59 -10.64 5.35 16.90
N GLU A 60 -10.23 6.26 17.79
CA GLU A 60 -10.10 7.68 17.48
C GLU A 60 -8.95 7.97 16.51
N HIS A 61 -7.81 7.28 16.64
CA HIS A 61 -6.59 7.65 15.92
C HIS A 61 -6.20 6.69 14.77
N PHE A 62 -6.66 5.44 14.75
CA PHE A 62 -6.24 4.44 13.75
C PHE A 62 -7.26 4.22 12.63
N HIS A 63 -7.71 5.30 11.98
CA HIS A 63 -8.66 5.22 10.87
C HIS A 63 -8.01 5.28 9.47
N THR A 64 -6.78 5.78 9.35
CA THR A 64 -6.13 6.01 8.05
C THR A 64 -5.47 4.76 7.48
N LEU A 65 -4.67 4.07 8.30
CA LEU A 65 -3.94 2.87 7.90
C LEU A 65 -4.80 1.63 8.13
N LYS A 66 -4.96 0.80 7.11
CA LYS A 66 -5.67 -0.48 7.22
C LYS A 66 -4.66 -1.62 7.14
N ARG A 67 -4.81 -2.66 7.96
CA ARG A 67 -3.93 -3.83 7.88
C ARG A 67 -4.09 -4.51 6.53
N TYR A 68 -2.96 -4.86 5.91
CA TYR A 68 -2.97 -5.63 4.67
C TYR A 68 -3.35 -7.09 4.96
N PRO A 69 -4.35 -7.67 4.28
CA PRO A 69 -4.91 -8.96 4.68
C PRO A 69 -3.90 -10.12 4.70
N SER A 70 -2.92 -10.12 3.78
CA SER A 70 -2.01 -11.27 3.58
C SER A 70 -0.66 -11.13 4.28
N LYS A 71 -0.30 -9.96 4.83
CA LYS A 71 1.00 -9.74 5.47
C LYS A 71 0.83 -8.90 6.75
N LYS A 72 1.10 -9.52 7.90
CA LYS A 72 0.84 -8.96 9.25
C LYS A 72 1.52 -7.62 9.54
N GLU A 73 2.63 -7.33 8.87
CA GLU A 73 3.42 -6.10 9.08
C GLU A 73 3.12 -5.00 8.05
N LEU A 74 2.28 -5.28 7.05
CA LEU A 74 1.97 -4.30 6.02
C LEU A 74 0.64 -3.61 6.29
N TYR A 75 0.62 -2.33 5.95
CA TYR A 75 -0.56 -1.49 6.04
C TYR A 75 -0.81 -0.84 4.68
N THR A 76 -2.08 -0.63 4.36
CA THR A 76 -2.51 0.13 3.20
C THR A 76 -3.00 1.50 3.61
N VAL A 77 -2.73 2.46 2.76
CA VAL A 77 -3.37 3.77 2.75
C VAL A 77 -4.25 3.83 1.52
N ASN A 78 -5.52 4.23 1.69
CA ASN A 78 -6.44 4.37 0.57
C ASN A 78 -6.36 5.79 0.02
N LEU A 79 -6.13 5.92 -1.28
CA LEU A 79 -6.27 7.17 -2.02
C LEU A 79 -7.70 7.22 -2.59
N ILE A 80 -8.39 8.34 -2.37
CA ILE A 80 -9.75 8.55 -2.84
C ILE A 80 -9.68 9.39 -4.13
N THR A 81 -10.27 8.89 -5.21
CA THR A 81 -10.32 9.56 -6.52
C THR A 81 -11.67 9.28 -7.19
N ASP A 82 -12.18 10.24 -7.94
CA ASP A 82 -13.39 10.22 -8.77
C ASP A 82 -13.16 9.50 -10.11
N GLY A 83 -12.79 8.23 -10.00
CA GLY A 83 -12.59 7.33 -11.14
C GLY A 83 -11.26 7.48 -11.89
N TYR A 84 -11.09 6.65 -12.93
CA TYR A 84 -9.80 6.40 -13.58
C TYR A 84 -9.13 7.62 -14.19
N LEU A 85 -9.90 8.57 -14.72
CA LEU A 85 -9.34 9.76 -15.34
C LEU A 85 -8.68 10.66 -14.28
N GLU A 86 -9.37 10.89 -13.16
CA GLU A 86 -8.78 11.66 -12.06
C GLU A 86 -7.59 10.92 -11.44
N THR A 87 -7.70 9.60 -11.22
CA THR A 87 -6.57 8.78 -10.77
C THR A 87 -5.35 8.94 -11.68
N SER A 88 -5.56 8.92 -13.00
CA SER A 88 -4.49 9.10 -13.98
C SER A 88 -3.88 10.50 -13.92
N PHE A 89 -4.70 11.54 -13.74
CA PHE A 89 -4.21 12.90 -13.52
C PHE A 89 -3.43 13.05 -12.21
N MET A 90 -3.87 12.39 -11.14
CA MET A 90 -3.16 12.35 -9.86
C MET A 90 -1.78 11.71 -10.01
N ILE A 91 -1.71 10.51 -10.60
CA ILE A 91 -0.44 9.81 -10.88
C ILE A 91 0.47 10.68 -11.76
N SER A 92 -0.08 11.28 -12.83
CA SER A 92 0.67 12.18 -13.72
C SER A 92 1.20 13.41 -12.98
N SER A 93 0.42 14.00 -12.08
CA SER A 93 0.82 15.16 -11.29
C SER A 93 1.95 14.82 -10.33
N LEU A 94 1.87 13.67 -9.65
CA LEU A 94 2.94 13.17 -8.78
C LEU A 94 4.24 12.95 -9.56
N LEU A 95 4.16 12.34 -10.75
CA LEU A 95 5.33 12.18 -11.64
C LEU A 95 5.94 13.52 -12.03
N LYS A 96 5.12 14.50 -12.45
CA LYS A 96 5.60 15.83 -12.84
C LYS A 96 6.29 16.55 -11.70
N VAL A 97 5.75 16.46 -10.48
CA VAL A 97 6.39 17.00 -9.27
C VAL A 97 7.72 16.31 -9.00
N CYS A 98 7.79 14.98 -9.10
CA CYS A 98 9.05 14.25 -8.92
C CYS A 98 10.09 14.64 -9.97
N ILE A 99 9.71 14.78 -11.25
CA ILE A 99 10.59 15.25 -12.33
C ILE A 99 11.10 16.67 -12.01
N THR A 100 10.21 17.57 -11.61
CA THR A 100 10.58 18.94 -11.25
C THR A 100 11.54 18.97 -10.06
N ALA A 101 11.31 18.12 -9.06
CA ALA A 101 12.19 17.97 -7.90
C ALA A 101 13.54 17.32 -8.26
N LEU A 102 13.59 16.49 -9.30
CA LEU A 102 14.83 15.93 -9.83
C LEU A 102 15.66 16.97 -10.59
N ASP A 103 15.02 17.95 -11.23
CA ASP A 103 15.71 19.00 -12.00
C ASP A 103 16.13 20.20 -11.14
N ALA A 104 15.51 20.39 -9.98
CA ALA A 104 15.82 21.49 -9.06
C ALA A 104 17.17 21.32 -8.34
N GLU A 105 17.79 22.43 -7.92
CA GLU A 105 18.90 22.38 -6.98
C GLU A 105 18.42 21.81 -5.63
N ARG A 106 18.97 20.65 -5.26
CA ARG A 106 18.57 19.92 -4.06
C ARG A 106 19.51 20.23 -2.91
N THR A 107 19.10 21.14 -2.03
CA THR A 107 19.81 21.40 -0.77
C THR A 107 19.03 20.82 0.42
N PRO A 108 19.61 19.89 1.18
CA PRO A 108 19.08 19.45 2.47
C PRO A 108 18.69 20.64 3.36
N ASN A 109 17.55 20.53 4.02
CA ASN A 109 17.10 21.51 5.00
C ASN A 109 16.36 20.83 6.16
N SER A 110 15.91 21.62 7.15
CA SER A 110 15.22 21.08 8.33
C SER A 110 13.90 20.37 8.03
N VAL A 111 13.26 20.67 6.90
CA VAL A 111 12.00 20.05 6.46
C VAL A 111 12.27 18.81 5.62
N VAL A 112 13.27 18.87 4.73
CA VAL A 112 13.64 17.80 3.80
C VAL A 112 15.15 17.53 3.91
N PRO A 113 15.57 16.67 4.85
CA PRO A 113 16.99 16.40 5.09
C PRO A 113 17.61 15.52 3.99
N GLU A 114 16.85 14.61 3.40
CA GLU A 114 17.33 13.69 2.36
C GLU A 114 16.47 13.80 1.08
N PRO A 115 16.57 14.93 0.35
CA PRO A 115 15.68 15.20 -0.80
C PRO A 115 15.76 14.11 -1.89
N GLU A 116 16.94 13.58 -2.16
CA GLU A 116 17.13 12.54 -3.18
C GLU A 116 16.47 11.21 -2.81
N GLN A 117 16.64 10.78 -1.56
CA GLN A 117 16.01 9.55 -1.07
C GLN A 117 14.49 9.69 -1.01
N ASN A 118 13.98 10.84 -0.56
CA ASN A 118 12.55 11.12 -0.51
C ASN A 118 11.92 11.07 -1.91
N ILE A 119 12.55 11.68 -2.92
CA ILE A 119 12.05 11.62 -4.30
C ILE A 119 12.03 10.17 -4.81
N ARG A 120 13.08 9.39 -4.54
CA ARG A 120 13.15 7.99 -4.92
C ARG A 120 12.06 7.14 -4.28
N GLU A 121 11.76 7.36 -3.00
CA GLU A 121 10.68 6.67 -2.30
C GLU A 121 9.31 7.01 -2.88
N VAL A 122 9.04 8.30 -3.13
CA VAL A 122 7.79 8.74 -3.76
C VAL A 122 7.63 8.14 -5.15
N LEU A 123 8.69 8.11 -5.97
CA LEU A 123 8.65 7.42 -7.26
C LEU A 123 8.32 5.93 -7.13
N GLY A 124 8.83 5.26 -6.10
CA GLY A 124 8.47 3.89 -5.77
C GLY A 124 6.98 3.73 -5.43
N TYR A 125 6.42 4.66 -4.64
CA TYR A 125 4.97 4.66 -4.36
C TYR A 125 4.14 4.92 -5.61
N VAL A 126 4.56 5.85 -6.46
CA VAL A 126 3.90 6.14 -7.74
C VAL A 126 3.89 4.93 -8.66
N LEU A 127 4.98 4.16 -8.71
CA LEU A 127 5.02 2.92 -9.48
C LEU A 127 4.00 1.89 -8.98
N ASN A 128 3.80 1.79 -7.66
CA ASN A 128 2.81 0.90 -7.05
C ASN A 128 1.35 1.36 -7.26
N MET A 129 1.12 2.61 -7.68
CA MET A 129 -0.21 3.12 -8.02
C MET A 129 -0.66 2.80 -9.45
N MET A 130 0.23 2.27 -10.29
CA MET A 130 -0.08 1.99 -11.69
C MET A 130 -1.06 0.81 -11.80
N PRO A 131 -2.24 0.99 -12.42
CA PRO A 131 -3.28 -0.03 -12.52
C PRO A 131 -3.01 -0.98 -13.71
N TYR A 132 -1.96 -1.80 -13.60
CA TYR A 132 -1.48 -2.65 -14.70
C TYR A 132 -2.51 -3.69 -15.17
N GLU A 133 -3.27 -4.27 -14.24
CA GLU A 133 -4.30 -5.28 -14.57
C GLU A 133 -5.45 -4.64 -15.35
N GLU A 134 -5.87 -3.44 -14.95
CA GLU A 134 -6.89 -2.66 -15.67
C GLU A 134 -6.37 -2.22 -17.05
N MET A 135 -5.09 -1.85 -17.16
CA MET A 135 -4.47 -1.56 -18.46
C MET A 135 -4.46 -2.80 -19.37
N GLU A 136 -4.08 -3.98 -18.86
CA GLU A 136 -4.13 -5.23 -19.62
C GLU A 136 -5.56 -5.59 -20.03
N PHE A 137 -6.54 -5.36 -19.16
CA PHE A 137 -7.95 -5.52 -19.46
C PHE A 137 -8.42 -4.61 -20.59
N LEU A 138 -8.00 -3.33 -20.61
CA LEU A 138 -8.33 -2.40 -21.69
C LEU A 138 -7.73 -2.83 -23.03
N ASP A 139 -6.50 -3.34 -23.05
CA ASP A 139 -5.90 -3.89 -24.27
C ASP A 139 -6.68 -5.11 -24.79
N LYS A 140 -7.07 -6.04 -23.91
CA LYS A 140 -7.91 -7.20 -24.28
C LYS A 140 -9.26 -6.79 -24.86
N ILE A 141 -9.91 -5.76 -24.30
CA ILE A 141 -11.17 -5.23 -24.84
C ILE A 141 -10.98 -4.67 -26.25
N ARG A 142 -9.90 -3.90 -26.47
CA ARG A 142 -9.61 -3.32 -27.77
C ARG A 142 -9.46 -4.39 -28.85
N ASP A 143 -8.91 -5.55 -28.50
CA ASP A 143 -8.72 -6.65 -29.44
C ASP A 143 -10.02 -7.41 -29.77
N ILE A 144 -11.02 -7.39 -28.87
CA ILE A 144 -12.32 -8.06 -29.06
C ILE A 144 -13.35 -7.17 -29.77
N LEU A 145 -13.28 -5.84 -29.58
CA LEU A 145 -14.20 -4.88 -30.18
C LEU A 145 -14.39 -5.00 -31.72
N PRO A 146 -13.34 -5.23 -32.54
CA PRO A 146 -13.49 -5.40 -33.99
C PRO A 146 -14.39 -6.59 -34.38
N ASP A 147 -14.43 -7.62 -33.56
CA ASP A 147 -15.26 -8.82 -33.79
C ASP A 147 -16.74 -8.60 -33.43
N LEU A 148 -17.05 -7.49 -32.73
CA LEU A 148 -18.41 -7.12 -32.33
C LEU A 148 -19.09 -6.19 -33.35
N GLU A 149 -18.34 -5.38 -34.08
CA GLU A 149 -18.89 -4.47 -35.10
C GLU A 149 -19.24 -5.16 -36.43
N THR A 150 -18.84 -6.43 -36.60
CA THR A 150 -19.01 -7.21 -37.83
C THR A 150 -20.16 -8.23 -37.77
N LYS A 151 -21.00 -8.19 -36.74
CA LYS A 151 -22.12 -9.12 -36.51
C LYS A 151 -23.47 -8.40 -36.47
#